data_AF-A0AAP5YXF4-F1
#
_entry.id   AF-A0AAP5YXF4-F1
#
_cell.length_a   1.000
_cell.length_b   1.000
_cell.length_c   1.000
_cell.angle_alpha   90.00
_cell.angle_beta   90.00
_cell.angle_gamma   90.00
#
_symmetry.space_group_name_H-M   'P 1'
#
loop_
_entity.id
_entity.type
_entity.pdbx_description
1 polymer ?
#
loop_
_entity_poly.entity_id
_entity_poly.type
_entity_poly.pdbx_seq_one_letter_code
_entity_poly.pdbx_strand_id
1 'polypeptide(L)'
;MSFASRTATRDRLHIFTTNYDRIIEVGAELAGLRPRGLSQSVIAGLLSCGWVTKHQNILITGPCGSGKTYLACALAHTAILKGHSAKYYRLSRLLMELSQHKADGSYSKVLKQLAKYDILILDDWGLEPLKAAQRDDLMKIMDDRHQLTSTIMVSQLPTEEWYQAIGDNTLADAILDRLVHNAHKLKLKGESMRKVT
;
A
#
# COMPACT_ATOMS: atom_id res chain seq x y z
N MET A 1 14.11 -5.25 22.12
CA MET A 1 13.53 -3.88 22.04
C MET A 1 12.71 -3.62 23.29
N SER A 2 12.87 -2.46 23.94
CA SER A 2 12.17 -2.14 25.19
C SER A 2 10.69 -1.83 24.94
N PHE A 3 9.86 -1.95 25.98
CA PHE A 3 8.43 -1.66 25.93
C PHE A 3 8.10 -0.24 25.43
N ALA A 4 8.97 0.75 25.71
CA ALA A 4 8.79 2.13 25.26
C ALA A 4 8.93 2.30 23.74
N SER A 5 9.73 1.45 23.06
CA SER A 5 9.85 1.50 21.60
C SER A 5 8.64 0.87 20.88
N ARG A 6 7.84 0.05 21.57
CA ARG A 6 6.66 -0.62 20.99
C ARG A 6 5.47 0.33 20.85
N THR A 7 5.29 1.26 21.78
CA THR A 7 4.20 2.25 21.74
C THR A 7 4.40 3.28 20.61
N ALA A 8 5.63 3.77 20.43
CA ALA A 8 5.96 4.75 19.39
C ALA A 8 5.76 4.22 17.95
N THR A 9 5.93 2.92 17.73
CA THR A 9 5.72 2.27 16.43
C THR A 9 4.24 1.96 16.18
N ARG A 10 3.41 1.88 17.24
CA ARG A 10 1.97 1.63 17.19
C ARG A 10 1.19 2.84 16.67
N ASP A 11 1.58 4.04 17.11
CA ASP A 11 0.98 5.30 16.65
C ASP A 11 1.34 5.64 15.19
N ARG A 12 2.49 5.15 14.71
CA ARG A 12 2.95 5.43 13.34
C ARG A 12 2.20 4.66 12.28
N LEU A 13 1.66 3.47 12.60
CA LEU A 13 1.04 2.59 11.60
C LEU A 13 -0.48 2.70 11.53
N HIS A 14 -1.18 3.04 12.63
CA HIS A 14 -2.65 2.95 12.71
C HIS A 14 -3.22 1.68 12.05
N ILE A 15 -2.51 0.54 12.17
CA ILE A 15 -2.94 -0.73 11.61
C ILE A 15 -3.98 -1.32 12.57
N PHE A 16 -5.25 -1.33 12.15
CA PHE A 16 -6.33 -2.09 12.79
C PHE A 16 -6.27 -3.58 12.40
N THR A 17 -5.11 -4.21 12.53
CA THR A 17 -5.04 -5.67 12.63
C THR A 17 -4.82 -5.98 14.10
N THR A 18 -5.69 -6.80 14.66
CA THR A 18 -5.80 -7.14 16.08
C THR A 18 -4.60 -7.94 16.63
N ASN A 19 -3.44 -7.95 15.95
CA ASN A 19 -2.29 -8.73 16.39
C ASN A 19 -0.95 -8.11 15.93
N TYR A 20 -0.63 -6.96 16.51
CA TYR A 20 0.63 -6.24 16.31
C TYR A 20 1.87 -7.07 16.68
N ASP A 21 1.77 -7.92 17.69
CA ASP A 21 2.88 -8.78 18.14
C ASP A 21 3.24 -9.86 17.11
N ARG A 22 2.25 -10.37 16.35
CA ARG A 22 2.53 -11.27 15.21
C ARG A 22 3.27 -10.58 14.08
N ILE A 23 3.07 -9.27 13.86
CA ILE A 23 3.78 -8.48 12.82
C ILE A 23 5.29 -8.36 13.13
N ILE A 24 5.69 -8.42 14.41
CA ILE A 24 7.09 -8.37 14.84
C ILE A 24 7.82 -9.70 14.60
N GLU A 25 7.12 -10.83 14.68
CA GLU A 25 7.66 -12.18 14.35
C GLU A 25 7.87 -12.39 12.83
N VAL A 26 7.32 -11.50 11.99
CA VAL A 26 7.20 -11.63 10.51
C VAL A 26 8.51 -11.59 9.75
N GLY A 27 9.59 -11.04 10.32
CA GLY A 27 10.91 -11.15 9.68
C GLY A 27 11.28 -12.61 9.37
N ALA A 28 10.86 -13.54 10.23
CA ALA A 28 11.05 -14.98 10.07
C ALA A 28 9.96 -15.64 9.19
N GLU A 29 8.70 -15.19 9.24
CA GLU A 29 7.61 -15.74 8.41
C GLU A 29 7.60 -15.22 6.96
N LEU A 30 8.17 -14.06 6.64
CA LEU A 30 8.43 -13.66 5.24
C LEU A 30 9.38 -14.65 4.57
N ALA A 31 10.27 -15.30 5.33
CA ALA A 31 11.05 -16.43 4.84
C ALA A 31 10.18 -17.68 4.55
N GLY A 32 8.97 -17.74 5.13
CA GLY A 32 7.89 -18.69 4.88
C GLY A 32 6.89 -18.31 3.78
N LEU A 33 7.02 -17.14 3.13
CA LEU A 33 6.31 -16.83 1.86
C LEU A 33 6.85 -17.64 0.64
N ARG A 34 7.70 -18.65 0.87
CA ARG A 34 8.11 -19.64 -0.14
C ARG A 34 6.90 -20.56 -0.44
N PRO A 35 6.45 -20.79 -1.69
CA PRO A 35 6.73 -20.17 -2.98
C PRO A 35 5.43 -19.60 -3.57
N ARG A 36 4.96 -18.44 -3.10
CA ARG A 36 3.77 -17.78 -3.68
C ARG A 36 4.09 -17.01 -4.97
N GLY A 37 5.07 -17.48 -5.73
CA GLY A 37 5.52 -16.87 -6.98
C GLY A 37 6.54 -15.73 -6.86
N LEU A 38 7.06 -15.45 -5.65
CA LEU A 38 8.08 -14.40 -5.44
C LEU A 38 9.45 -15.01 -5.17
N SER A 39 10.51 -14.44 -5.76
CA SER A 39 11.88 -14.86 -5.51
C SER A 39 12.44 -14.27 -4.21
N GLN A 40 13.35 -14.99 -3.57
CA GLN A 40 13.99 -14.54 -2.33
C GLN A 40 14.83 -13.27 -2.55
N SER A 41 15.49 -13.15 -3.69
CA SER A 41 16.29 -11.97 -4.04
C SER A 41 15.44 -10.71 -4.14
N VAL A 42 14.24 -10.81 -4.73
CA VAL A 42 13.29 -9.68 -4.82
C VAL A 42 12.84 -9.28 -3.42
N ILE A 43 12.43 -10.22 -2.58
CA ILE A 43 11.98 -9.92 -1.21
C ILE A 43 13.13 -9.31 -0.38
N ALA A 44 14.32 -9.89 -0.42
CA ALA A 44 15.49 -9.34 0.27
C ALA A 44 15.83 -7.92 -0.20
N GLY A 45 15.76 -7.68 -1.51
CA GLY A 45 15.94 -6.34 -2.10
C GLY A 45 14.91 -5.34 -1.57
N LEU A 46 13.64 -5.72 -1.47
CA LEU A 46 12.60 -4.84 -0.94
C LEU A 46 12.74 -4.59 0.57
N LEU A 47 13.17 -5.59 1.33
CA LEU A 47 13.46 -5.45 2.77
C LEU A 47 14.70 -4.60 3.07
N SER A 48 15.55 -4.36 2.06
CA SER A 48 16.61 -3.34 2.17
C SER A 48 16.05 -1.92 2.30
N CYS A 49 14.79 -1.70 1.88
CA CYS A 49 14.09 -0.40 1.83
C CYS A 49 14.67 0.62 0.83
N GLY A 50 15.61 0.23 -0.04
CA GLY A 50 16.14 1.12 -1.08
C GLY A 50 15.09 1.63 -2.08
N TRP A 51 13.94 0.97 -2.19
CA TRP A 51 12.80 1.43 -3.01
C TRP A 51 12.13 2.69 -2.43
N VAL A 52 12.14 2.87 -1.11
CA VAL A 52 11.55 4.04 -0.42
C VAL A 52 12.38 5.28 -0.73
N THR A 53 13.71 5.18 -0.59
CA THR A 53 14.65 6.27 -0.88
C THR A 53 14.71 6.64 -2.36
N LYS A 54 14.34 5.71 -3.24
CA LYS A 54 14.25 5.91 -4.70
C LYS A 54 12.84 6.31 -5.16
N HIS A 55 11.91 6.53 -4.23
CA HIS A 55 10.52 6.89 -4.49
C HIS A 55 9.82 5.95 -5.48
N GLN A 56 10.12 4.65 -5.38
CA GLN A 56 9.54 3.62 -6.23
C GLN A 56 8.25 3.11 -5.58
N ASN A 57 7.25 2.80 -6.38
CA ASN A 57 6.00 2.21 -5.89
C ASN A 57 6.12 0.68 -5.80
N ILE A 58 5.19 0.05 -5.08
CA ILE A 58 5.04 -1.40 -5.05
C ILE A 58 3.59 -1.75 -5.38
N LEU A 59 3.38 -2.60 -6.38
CA LEU A 59 2.06 -3.09 -6.76
C LEU A 59 1.97 -4.56 -6.38
N ILE A 60 1.06 -4.89 -5.47
CA ILE A 60 0.89 -6.25 -4.97
C ILE A 60 -0.46 -6.80 -5.46
N THR A 61 -0.43 -7.77 -6.35
CA THR A 61 -1.62 -8.41 -6.93
C THR A 61 -1.69 -9.91 -6.60
N GLY A 62 -2.87 -10.52 -6.77
CA GLY A 62 -3.08 -11.95 -6.53
C GLY A 62 -4.43 -12.29 -5.91
N PRO A 63 -4.79 -13.58 -5.81
CA PRO A 63 -6.13 -14.01 -5.39
C PRO A 63 -6.45 -13.67 -3.92
N CYS A 64 -7.72 -13.76 -3.54
CA CYS A 64 -8.15 -13.57 -2.15
C CYS A 64 -7.37 -14.48 -1.19
N GLY A 65 -6.95 -13.94 -0.06
CA GLY A 65 -6.24 -14.68 0.97
C GLY A 65 -4.78 -15.04 0.63
N SER A 66 -4.23 -14.60 -0.50
CA SER A 66 -2.84 -14.93 -0.89
C SER A 66 -1.74 -14.26 -0.05
N GLY A 67 -2.10 -13.39 0.91
CA GLY A 67 -1.15 -12.70 1.78
C GLY A 67 -0.72 -11.31 1.30
N LYS A 68 -1.43 -10.69 0.34
CA LYS A 68 -1.05 -9.37 -0.22
C LYS A 68 -0.94 -8.25 0.83
N THR A 69 -2.01 -8.05 1.61
CA THR A 69 -2.04 -7.06 2.70
C THR A 69 -0.97 -7.35 3.73
N TYR A 70 -0.75 -8.62 4.06
CA TYR A 70 0.30 -9.03 4.98
C TYR A 70 1.68 -8.63 4.47
N LEU A 71 2.00 -8.90 3.20
CA LEU A 71 3.26 -8.50 2.60
C LEU A 71 3.43 -6.97 2.57
N ALA A 72 2.39 -6.21 2.20
CA ALA A 72 2.41 -4.75 2.24
C ALA A 72 2.75 -4.22 3.64
N CYS A 73 2.05 -4.73 4.66
CA CYS A 73 2.28 -4.35 6.05
C CYS A 73 3.68 -4.75 6.54
N ALA A 74 4.19 -5.91 6.13
CA ALA A 74 5.51 -6.39 6.53
C ALA A 74 6.64 -5.53 5.93
N LEU A 75 6.51 -5.13 4.66
CA LEU A 75 7.44 -4.21 4.00
C LEU A 75 7.42 -2.83 4.67
N ALA A 76 6.23 -2.28 4.93
CA ALA A 76 6.08 -1.00 5.60
C ALA A 76 6.60 -1.03 7.04
N HIS A 77 6.33 -2.10 7.78
CA HIS A 77 6.87 -2.30 9.13
C HIS A 77 8.39 -2.32 9.12
N THR A 78 9.00 -3.07 8.18
CA THR A 78 10.46 -3.08 8.01
C THR A 78 11.01 -1.68 7.73
N ALA A 79 10.35 -0.90 6.88
CA ALA A 79 10.75 0.47 6.60
C ALA A 79 10.63 1.40 7.83
N ILE A 80 9.61 1.21 8.66
CA ILE A 80 9.44 1.96 9.91
C ILE A 80 10.54 1.65 10.91
N LEU A 81 10.96 0.38 11.02
CA LEU A 81 12.12 0.03 11.84
C LEU A 81 13.40 0.71 11.37
N LYS A 82 13.45 1.14 10.11
CA LYS A 82 14.55 1.92 9.52
C LYS A 82 14.30 3.44 9.51
N GLY A 83 13.26 3.91 10.19
CA GLY A 83 13.00 5.34 10.39
C GLY A 83 12.03 5.98 9.39
N HIS A 84 11.48 5.23 8.44
CA HIS A 84 10.48 5.77 7.51
C HIS A 84 9.09 5.83 8.14
N SER A 85 8.30 6.84 7.77
CA SER A 85 6.90 6.97 8.10
C SER A 85 6.03 6.16 7.12
N ALA A 86 4.99 5.49 7.61
CA ALA A 86 4.06 4.78 6.75
C ALA A 86 2.62 4.93 7.23
N LYS A 87 1.65 4.95 6.32
CA LYS A 87 0.22 5.01 6.65
C LYS A 87 -0.56 4.00 5.83
N TYR A 88 -1.46 3.28 6.48
CA TYR A 88 -2.34 2.31 5.82
C TYR A 88 -3.77 2.84 5.69
N TYR A 89 -4.36 2.63 4.52
CA TYR A 89 -5.78 2.80 4.26
C TYR A 89 -6.33 1.64 3.43
N ARG A 90 -7.56 1.21 3.75
CA ARG A 90 -8.42 0.62 2.71
C ARG A 90 -8.90 1.74 1.81
N LEU A 91 -8.73 1.61 0.50
CA LEU A 91 -8.98 2.70 -0.43
C LEU A 91 -10.42 3.21 -0.37
N SER A 92 -11.40 2.31 -0.27
CA SER A 92 -12.83 2.69 -0.17
C SER A 92 -13.12 3.57 1.04
N ARG A 93 -12.45 3.31 2.18
CA ARG A 93 -12.57 4.13 3.39
C ARG A 93 -11.90 5.49 3.22
N LEU A 94 -10.71 5.52 2.63
CA LEU A 94 -10.02 6.78 2.33
C LEU A 94 -10.87 7.68 1.42
N LEU A 95 -11.41 7.13 0.34
CA LEU A 95 -12.25 7.89 -0.60
C LEU A 95 -13.52 8.44 0.07
N MET A 96 -14.12 7.69 1.01
CA MET A 96 -15.24 8.17 1.82
C MET A 96 -14.82 9.32 2.76
N GLU A 97 -13.69 9.18 3.45
CA GLU A 97 -13.12 10.19 4.34
C GLU A 97 -12.79 11.48 3.57
N LEU A 98 -12.20 11.39 2.37
CA LEU A 98 -11.92 12.54 1.51
C LEU A 98 -13.20 13.27 1.08
N SER A 99 -14.29 12.54 0.83
CA SER A 99 -15.59 13.16 0.54
C SER A 99 -16.11 13.98 1.71
N GLN A 100 -15.92 13.50 2.95
CA GLN A 100 -16.30 14.24 4.16
C GLN A 100 -15.41 15.48 4.35
N HIS A 101 -14.10 15.34 4.13
CA HIS A 101 -13.17 16.46 4.24
C HIS A 101 -13.38 17.55 3.19
N LYS A 102 -13.99 17.21 2.04
CA LYS A 102 -14.45 18.24 1.08
C LYS A 102 -15.61 19.05 1.65
N ALA A 103 -16.54 18.39 2.33
CA ALA A 103 -17.72 19.03 2.91
C ALA A 103 -17.37 19.94 4.09
N ASP A 104 -16.35 19.59 4.88
CA ASP A 104 -15.92 20.38 6.05
C ASP A 104 -14.77 21.39 5.75
N GLY A 105 -14.30 21.43 4.50
CA GLY A 105 -13.24 22.34 4.05
C GLY A 105 -11.80 21.92 4.41
N SER A 106 -11.61 20.77 5.06
CA SER A 106 -10.28 20.30 5.49
C SER A 106 -9.55 19.42 4.47
N TYR A 107 -10.14 19.16 3.30
CA TYR A 107 -9.60 18.31 2.23
C TYR A 107 -8.13 18.59 1.87
N SER A 108 -7.76 19.85 1.66
CA SER A 108 -6.37 20.22 1.32
C SER A 108 -5.37 19.85 2.42
N LYS A 109 -5.79 19.95 3.69
CA LYS A 109 -4.94 19.58 4.84
C LYS A 109 -4.67 18.07 4.83
N VAL A 110 -5.68 17.26 4.52
CA VAL A 110 -5.57 15.80 4.48
C VAL A 110 -4.71 15.34 3.31
N LEU A 111 -4.89 15.90 2.11
CA LEU A 111 -3.99 15.62 0.97
C LEU A 111 -2.52 15.91 1.31
N LYS A 112 -2.24 17.07 1.88
CA LYS A 112 -0.88 17.44 2.34
C LYS A 112 -0.33 16.48 3.40
N GLN A 113 -1.19 15.95 4.27
CA GLN A 113 -0.77 14.96 5.27
C GLN A 113 -0.46 13.61 4.61
N LEU A 114 -1.32 13.15 3.68
CA LEU A 114 -1.10 11.92 2.93
C LEU A 114 0.21 11.98 2.14
N ALA A 115 0.52 13.11 1.51
CA ALA A 115 1.74 13.33 0.73
C ALA A 115 3.03 13.22 1.58
N LYS A 116 2.97 13.52 2.88
CA LYS A 116 4.15 13.52 3.78
C LYS A 116 4.59 12.14 4.25
N TYR A 117 3.73 11.12 4.17
CA TYR A 117 4.16 9.78 4.56
C TYR A 117 5.10 9.20 3.50
N ASP A 118 6.28 8.75 3.92
CA ASP A 118 7.27 8.11 3.04
C ASP A 118 6.63 6.91 2.31
N ILE A 119 5.72 6.21 3.00
CA ILE A 119 4.95 5.09 2.45
C ILE A 119 3.46 5.28 2.69
N LEU A 120 2.65 5.26 1.63
CA LEU A 120 1.19 5.17 1.71
C LEU A 120 0.75 3.82 1.17
N ILE A 121 0.07 3.02 2.00
CA ILE A 121 -0.51 1.74 1.59
C ILE A 121 -1.99 1.97 1.27
N LEU A 122 -2.37 1.65 0.04
CA LEU A 122 -3.74 1.67 -0.45
C LEU A 122 -4.18 0.25 -0.75
N ASP A 123 -4.99 -0.31 0.14
CA ASP A 123 -5.48 -1.67 0.08
C ASP A 123 -6.87 -1.77 -0.54
N ASP A 124 -7.22 -2.97 -1.02
CA ASP A 124 -8.49 -3.28 -1.68
C ASP A 124 -8.76 -2.45 -2.96
N TRP A 125 -7.73 -2.17 -3.75
CA TRP A 125 -7.88 -1.55 -5.08
C TRP A 125 -8.67 -2.42 -6.04
N GLY A 126 -9.55 -1.80 -6.84
CA GLY A 126 -10.22 -2.45 -7.97
C GLY A 126 -11.34 -3.41 -7.58
N LEU A 127 -11.88 -3.33 -6.35
CA LEU A 127 -13.08 -4.09 -5.96
C LEU A 127 -14.36 -3.53 -6.62
N GLU A 128 -14.40 -2.21 -6.82
CA GLU A 128 -15.50 -1.51 -7.46
C GLU A 128 -14.94 -0.44 -8.41
N PRO A 129 -15.61 -0.14 -9.55
CA PRO A 129 -15.22 0.96 -10.41
C PRO A 129 -15.24 2.30 -9.67
N LEU A 130 -14.24 3.15 -9.94
CA LEU A 130 -14.20 4.48 -9.34
C LEU A 130 -15.29 5.40 -9.91
N LYS A 131 -15.98 6.13 -9.03
CA LYS A 131 -16.82 7.28 -9.41
C LYS A 131 -15.93 8.46 -9.83
N ALA A 132 -16.46 9.38 -10.63
CA ALA A 132 -15.71 10.54 -11.15
C ALA A 132 -14.92 11.29 -10.05
N ALA A 133 -15.61 11.70 -8.98
CA ALA A 133 -14.97 12.39 -7.86
C ALA A 133 -13.85 11.57 -7.17
N GLN A 134 -13.97 10.25 -7.16
CA GLN A 134 -12.97 9.35 -6.58
C GLN A 134 -11.73 9.20 -7.48
N ARG A 135 -11.91 9.27 -8.81
CA ARG A 135 -10.79 9.31 -9.77
C ARG A 135 -10.00 10.60 -9.58
N ASP A 136 -10.70 11.73 -9.42
CA ASP A 136 -10.08 13.02 -9.14
C ASP A 136 -9.31 13.03 -7.82
N ASP A 137 -9.83 12.35 -6.80
CA ASP A 137 -9.17 12.18 -5.50
C ASP A 137 -7.92 11.32 -5.61
N LEU A 138 -8.02 10.16 -6.27
CA LEU A 138 -6.89 9.29 -6.48
C LEU A 138 -5.80 9.99 -7.31
N MET A 139 -6.18 10.72 -8.35
CA MET A 139 -5.25 11.49 -9.17
C MET A 139 -4.47 12.51 -8.35
N LYS A 140 -5.15 13.31 -7.51
CA LYS A 140 -4.47 14.29 -6.63
C LYS A 140 -3.50 13.63 -5.65
N ILE A 141 -3.90 12.49 -5.07
CA ILE A 141 -2.98 11.72 -4.21
C ILE A 141 -1.76 11.23 -5.01
N MET A 142 -1.94 10.76 -6.24
CA MET A 142 -0.83 10.29 -7.08
C MET A 142 0.08 11.44 -7.51
N ASP A 143 -0.48 12.60 -7.89
CA ASP A 143 0.27 13.81 -8.21
C ASP A 143 1.15 14.27 -7.04
N ASP A 144 0.55 14.45 -5.87
CA ASP A 144 1.25 14.98 -4.69
C ASP A 144 2.38 14.06 -4.19
N ARG A 145 2.35 12.79 -4.58
CA ARG A 145 3.32 11.76 -4.15
C ARG A 145 4.35 11.40 -5.21
N HIS A 146 4.07 11.68 -6.49
CA HIS A 146 4.89 11.22 -7.60
C HIS A 146 6.34 11.71 -7.47
N GLN A 147 7.30 10.77 -7.51
CA GLN A 147 8.75 11.02 -7.37
C GLN A 147 9.18 11.67 -6.04
N LEU A 148 8.30 11.76 -5.04
CA LEU A 148 8.59 12.36 -3.73
C LEU A 148 8.46 11.35 -2.59
N THR A 149 7.47 10.45 -2.66
CA THR A 149 7.23 9.40 -1.67
C THR A 149 6.68 8.14 -2.37
N SER A 150 6.70 7.00 -1.69
CA SER A 150 6.35 5.71 -2.30
C SER A 150 4.95 5.25 -1.96
N THR A 151 4.23 4.66 -2.91
CA THR A 151 2.90 4.08 -2.69
C THR A 151 2.95 2.56 -2.83
N ILE A 152 2.36 1.85 -1.87
CA ILE A 152 2.07 0.42 -2.00
C ILE A 152 0.60 0.27 -2.37
N MET A 153 0.31 -0.21 -3.58
CA MET A 153 -1.05 -0.50 -4.02
C MET A 153 -1.30 -2.01 -3.91
N VAL A 154 -2.38 -2.40 -3.23
CA VAL A 154 -2.74 -3.81 -3.06
C VAL A 154 -4.08 -4.08 -3.73
N SER A 155 -4.11 -5.09 -4.61
CA SER A 155 -5.29 -5.40 -5.42
C SER A 155 -5.49 -6.90 -5.63
N GLN A 156 -6.74 -7.31 -5.78
CA GLN A 156 -7.05 -8.63 -6.36
C GLN A 156 -7.08 -8.59 -7.88
N LEU A 157 -7.31 -7.40 -8.45
CA LEU A 157 -7.38 -7.15 -9.87
C LEU A 157 -5.96 -7.19 -10.49
N PRO A 158 -5.74 -7.95 -11.57
CA PRO A 158 -4.49 -7.90 -12.33
C PRO A 158 -4.17 -6.48 -12.80
N THR A 159 -2.88 -6.12 -12.87
CA THR A 159 -2.43 -4.77 -13.25
C THR A 159 -2.92 -4.34 -14.63
N GLU A 160 -3.14 -5.31 -15.51
CA GLU A 160 -3.58 -5.11 -16.89
C GLU A 160 -5.03 -4.58 -16.96
N GLU A 161 -5.85 -4.86 -15.93
CA GLU A 161 -7.25 -4.46 -15.86
C GLU A 161 -7.44 -3.11 -15.15
N TRP A 162 -6.37 -2.52 -14.60
CA TRP A 162 -6.48 -1.28 -13.83
C TRP A 162 -6.91 -0.08 -14.68
N TYR A 163 -6.51 -0.04 -15.96
CA TYR A 163 -6.92 1.01 -16.89
C TYR A 163 -8.46 1.06 -17.01
N GLN A 164 -9.07 -0.11 -17.23
CA GLN A 164 -10.52 -0.24 -17.33
C GLN A 164 -11.22 0.04 -15.99
N ALA A 165 -10.63 -0.38 -14.86
CA ALA A 165 -11.20 -0.17 -13.54
C ALA A 165 -11.26 1.32 -13.14
N ILE A 166 -10.34 2.15 -13.65
CA ILE A 166 -10.39 3.61 -13.47
C ILE A 166 -11.56 4.19 -14.29
N GLY A 167 -11.78 3.71 -15.52
CA GLY A 167 -12.98 4.01 -16.31
C GLY A 167 -13.07 5.41 -16.90
N ASP A 168 -11.95 6.15 -16.95
CA ASP A 168 -11.77 7.38 -17.73
C ASP A 168 -10.38 7.32 -18.37
N ASN A 169 -10.28 7.44 -19.69
CA ASN A 169 -9.01 7.23 -20.41
C ASN A 169 -7.93 8.21 -19.95
N THR A 170 -8.28 9.50 -19.85
CA THR A 170 -7.32 10.57 -19.50
C THR A 170 -6.79 10.38 -18.09
N LEU A 171 -7.68 10.15 -17.12
CA LEU A 171 -7.29 9.92 -15.74
C LEU A 171 -6.59 8.56 -15.57
N ALA A 172 -6.98 7.53 -16.33
CA ALA A 172 -6.32 6.24 -16.30
C ALA A 172 -4.87 6.35 -16.75
N ASP A 173 -4.61 7.01 -17.89
CA ASP A 173 -3.25 7.27 -18.36
C ASP A 173 -2.44 8.04 -17.30
N ALA A 174 -2.99 9.12 -16.77
CA ALA A 174 -2.28 9.98 -15.83
C ALA A 174 -1.98 9.30 -14.48
N ILE A 175 -2.95 8.55 -13.93
CA ILE A 175 -2.80 7.80 -12.67
C ILE A 175 -1.81 6.65 -12.85
N LEU A 176 -1.94 5.87 -13.93
CA LEU A 176 -1.09 4.70 -14.14
C LEU A 176 0.33 5.07 -14.53
N ASP A 177 0.55 6.17 -15.24
CA ASP A 177 1.89 6.70 -15.48
C ASP A 177 2.62 6.96 -14.15
N ARG A 178 1.96 7.63 -13.19
CA ARG A 178 2.56 7.93 -11.88
C ARG A 178 2.72 6.71 -11.00
N LEU A 179 1.77 5.78 -11.05
CA LEU A 179 1.71 4.65 -10.15
C LEU A 179 2.55 3.46 -10.64
N VAL A 180 2.54 3.17 -11.94
CA VAL A 180 3.05 1.94 -12.54
C VAL A 180 4.42 2.09 -13.16
N HIS A 181 4.76 3.27 -13.72
CA HIS A 181 6.00 3.46 -14.49
C HIS A 181 7.25 3.15 -13.66
N ASN A 182 7.31 3.60 -12.40
CA ASN A 182 8.43 3.36 -11.49
C ASN A 182 8.01 2.43 -10.33
N ALA A 183 7.52 1.23 -10.65
CA ALA A 183 6.97 0.31 -9.66
C ALA A 183 7.52 -1.11 -9.70
N HIS A 184 7.70 -1.69 -8.51
CA HIS A 184 7.92 -3.12 -8.34
C HIS A 184 6.59 -3.87 -8.40
N LYS A 185 6.44 -4.77 -9.37
CA LYS A 185 5.20 -5.56 -9.55
C LYS A 185 5.35 -6.93 -8.92
N LEU A 186 4.59 -7.19 -7.85
CA LEU A 186 4.59 -8.43 -7.10
C LEU A 186 3.27 -9.18 -7.31
N LYS A 187 3.30 -10.24 -8.12
CA LYS A 187 2.12 -11.07 -8.40
C LYS A 187 2.14 -12.33 -7.53
N LEU A 188 1.38 -12.30 -6.43
CA LEU A 188 1.27 -13.41 -5.50
C LEU A 188 0.35 -14.50 -6.07
N LYS A 189 0.73 -15.74 -5.81
CA LYS A 189 0.00 -16.97 -6.17
C LYS A 189 -0.39 -17.74 -4.89
N GLY A 190 -1.15 -18.82 -5.09
CA GLY A 190 -1.48 -19.81 -4.06
C GLY A 190 -2.79 -19.53 -3.31
N GLU A 191 -3.20 -20.53 -2.53
CA GLU A 191 -4.50 -20.57 -1.82
C GLU A 191 -4.59 -19.60 -0.64
N SER A 192 -5.78 -19.43 -0.07
CA SER A 192 -5.97 -18.54 1.08
C SER A 192 -5.17 -18.99 2.31
N MET A 193 -4.28 -18.14 2.83
CA MET A 193 -3.57 -18.35 4.10
C MET A 193 -4.50 -18.40 5.31
N ARG A 194 -5.75 -17.92 5.18
CA ARG A 194 -6.74 -17.95 6.27
C ARG A 194 -7.25 -19.36 6.58
N LYS A 195 -7.03 -20.32 5.68
CA LYS A 195 -7.38 -21.74 5.88
C LYS A 195 -6.33 -22.54 6.65
N VAL A 196 -5.15 -21.97 6.86
CA VAL A 196 -3.97 -22.66 7.44
C VAL A 196 -3.83 -22.36 8.95
N THR A 197 -4.79 -21.63 9.52
CA THR A 197 -4.98 -21.39 10.96
C THR A 197 -6.29 -21.99 11.39
#